data_AF-A0AAV1VQF8-F1
#
_entry.id   AF-A0AAV1VQF8-F1
#
_cell.length_a   1.000
_cell.length_b   1.000
_cell.length_c   1.000
_cell.angle_alpha   90.00
_cell.angle_beta   90.00
_cell.angle_gamma   90.00
#
_symmetry.space_group_name_H-M   'P 1'
#
loop_
_entity.id
_entity.type
_entity.pdbx_description
1 polymer ?
#
loop_
_entity_poly.entity_id
_entity_poly.type
_entity_poly.pdbx_seq_one_letter_code
_entity_poly.pdbx_strand_id
1 'polypeptide(L)'
;MLPLSLMRDSNEPSPKISSLSVLKNSTEVKQCNIFSGKWVHYSEGPYYDNESCHWIIDQQNCMKFGRTDSEFLHWRWKPNECDLPLFDATKFLNVVKGKKMVFVGDSVGRNQMQSLLCLLSHASEPEDISLKYTTDETYFRRFYYTEYNFTLANLWSPYFVKSSDDDINGHSYNSIMKLYLDEADEAWASKVEDFDIVIISAGHWFFRPLLFYENKQLVGCNKCGKENVTDLGHYYGYKKAFRTAFRTLINLRRFKGVTFFRTFSPSHFENGDWNKGGNCIRTKPFTNEEMKLDGYILETYLTQVKEFKAAQKVAIKRGLKFKMLDTTEIMLLRPDGHPNNFGHGKDKNVTFNDCVHWCLPGPVDTWNEFLFYMLKLGQKSSPKLQRIF
;
A
#
# COMPACT_ATOMS: atom_id res chain seq x y z
N MET A 1 39.29 -5.60 15.67
CA MET A 1 39.86 -4.51 16.50
C MET A 1 41.03 -3.92 15.72
N LEU A 2 41.06 -2.59 15.54
CA LEU A 2 41.95 -1.76 14.67
C LEU A 2 41.81 -1.92 13.13
N PRO A 3 42.00 -0.85 12.31
CA PRO A 3 41.46 0.52 12.48
C PRO A 3 40.93 1.17 11.18
N LEU A 4 40.10 2.20 11.36
CA LEU A 4 39.84 3.27 10.39
C LEU A 4 41.15 3.99 10.04
N SER A 5 41.43 4.19 8.74
CA SER A 5 42.06 5.41 8.21
C SER A 5 42.10 5.38 6.68
N LEU A 6 42.02 6.57 6.08
CA LEU A 6 42.31 6.94 4.69
C LEU A 6 41.18 6.74 3.68
N MET A 7 40.25 7.71 3.63
CA MET A 7 40.09 8.49 2.39
C MET A 7 39.88 9.97 2.75
N ARG A 8 40.78 10.78 2.20
CA ARG A 8 40.98 12.21 2.46
C ARG A 8 40.23 13.01 1.40
N ASP A 9 39.70 14.12 1.88
CA ASP A 9 38.99 15.20 1.22
C ASP A 9 39.25 15.42 -0.29
N SER A 10 38.15 15.42 -1.05
CA SER A 10 37.99 16.27 -2.23
C SER A 10 36.75 17.13 -2.01
N ASN A 11 36.99 18.38 -1.60
CA ASN A 11 35.99 19.44 -1.51
C ASN A 11 35.53 19.83 -2.92
N GLU A 12 34.36 19.35 -3.35
CA GLU A 12 33.58 20.03 -4.38
C GLU A 12 32.39 20.76 -3.73
N PRO A 13 32.14 22.03 -4.07
CA PRO A 13 31.07 22.79 -3.45
C PRO A 13 29.71 22.28 -3.94
N SER A 14 28.84 21.92 -2.99
CA SER A 14 27.44 21.61 -3.24
C SER A 14 26.74 22.79 -3.93
N PRO A 15 25.94 22.57 -4.99
CA PRO A 15 25.23 23.65 -5.65
C PRO A 15 24.18 24.23 -4.69
N LYS A 16 24.36 25.52 -4.34
CA LYS A 16 23.38 26.31 -3.59
C LYS A 16 22.11 26.43 -4.43
N ILE A 17 21.02 25.80 -3.96
CA ILE A 17 19.68 26.01 -4.49
C ILE A 17 19.27 27.44 -4.13
N SER A 18 19.30 28.33 -5.12
CA SER A 18 18.78 29.68 -4.99
C SER A 18 17.26 29.64 -4.88
N SER A 19 16.76 30.31 -3.85
CA SER A 19 15.35 30.54 -3.57
C SER A 19 14.73 31.40 -4.69
N LEU A 20 13.96 30.76 -5.57
CA LEU A 20 13.06 31.45 -6.49
C LEU A 20 11.81 31.90 -5.72
N SER A 21 11.84 33.13 -5.22
CA SER A 21 10.67 33.85 -4.72
C SER A 21 9.79 34.27 -5.89
N VAL A 22 8.79 33.44 -6.21
CA VAL A 22 7.70 33.82 -7.13
C VAL A 22 6.56 34.39 -6.29
N LEU A 23 6.38 35.70 -6.38
CA LEU A 23 5.17 36.42 -5.99
C LEU A 23 3.95 35.75 -6.65
N LYS A 24 3.04 35.21 -5.83
CA LYS A 24 1.66 34.95 -6.23
C LYS A 24 0.71 35.42 -5.12
N ASN A 25 0.20 36.63 -5.33
CA ASN A 25 -1.11 37.00 -4.81
C ASN A 25 -2.16 36.27 -5.65
N SER A 26 -2.55 35.10 -5.17
CA SER A 26 -3.86 34.51 -5.42
C SER A 26 -4.25 33.83 -4.12
N THR A 27 -5.41 34.18 -3.57
CA THR A 27 -6.03 33.46 -2.45
C THR A 27 -6.46 32.07 -2.94
N GLU A 28 -5.47 31.22 -3.19
CA GLU A 28 -5.62 29.78 -3.35
C GLU A 28 -6.02 29.27 -1.96
N VAL A 29 -7.23 28.72 -1.85
CA VAL A 29 -7.65 27.97 -0.66
C VAL A 29 -6.61 26.86 -0.48
N LYS A 30 -5.72 27.02 0.49
CA LYS A 30 -4.63 26.08 0.76
C LYS A 30 -5.25 24.71 1.02
N GLN A 31 -5.13 23.80 0.05
CA GLN A 31 -5.67 22.46 0.19
C GLN A 31 -4.85 21.73 1.24
N CYS A 32 -5.48 21.36 2.37
CA CYS A 32 -4.79 20.69 3.46
C CYS A 32 -4.07 19.42 2.98
N ASN A 33 -2.77 19.33 3.26
CA ASN A 33 -2.01 18.10 3.08
C ASN A 33 -2.25 17.16 4.28
N ILE A 34 -3.23 16.27 4.16
CA ILE A 34 -3.56 15.28 5.21
C ILE A 34 -2.44 14.27 5.49
N PHE A 35 -1.42 14.21 4.63
CA PHE A 35 -0.30 13.27 4.76
C PHE A 35 0.90 13.88 5.51
N SER A 36 0.85 15.15 5.89
CA SER A 36 1.85 15.81 6.73
C SER A 36 1.28 16.08 8.11
N GLY A 37 1.95 15.58 9.16
CA GLY A 37 1.38 15.51 10.50
C GLY A 37 2.27 14.76 11.47
N LYS A 38 1.66 14.25 12.53
CA LYS A 38 2.30 13.40 13.54
C LYS A 38 1.32 12.39 14.13
N TRP A 39 1.84 11.28 14.61
CA TRP A 39 1.08 10.37 15.45
C TRP A 39 0.88 10.99 16.84
N VAL A 40 -0.36 10.95 17.32
CA VAL A 40 -0.75 11.40 18.66
C VAL A 40 -1.49 10.30 19.37
N HIS A 41 -1.33 10.24 20.70
CA HIS A 41 -2.06 9.28 21.51
C HIS A 41 -3.58 9.57 21.46
N TYR A 42 -4.38 8.52 21.36
CA TYR A 42 -5.83 8.53 21.25
C TYR A 42 -6.45 7.60 22.28
N SER A 43 -7.10 8.19 23.29
CA SER A 43 -7.57 7.47 24.47
C SER A 43 -8.80 6.59 24.24
N GLU A 44 -9.60 6.82 23.19
CA GLU A 44 -10.81 6.03 22.96
C GLU A 44 -10.53 4.65 22.36
N GLY A 45 -9.30 4.40 21.87
CA GLY A 45 -8.89 3.11 21.32
C GLY A 45 -9.28 2.89 19.86
N PRO A 46 -9.18 1.65 19.36
CA PRO A 46 -9.46 1.31 17.97
C PRO A 46 -10.96 1.27 17.68
N TYR A 47 -11.32 1.30 16.38
CA TYR A 47 -12.72 1.26 15.92
C TYR A 47 -13.41 -0.10 16.10
N TYR A 48 -12.63 -1.15 16.28
CA TYR A 48 -13.05 -2.54 16.42
C TYR A 48 -11.94 -3.31 17.15
N ASP A 49 -12.23 -4.54 17.51
CA ASP A 49 -11.31 -5.48 18.14
C ASP A 49 -11.43 -6.87 17.48
N ASN A 50 -10.73 -7.86 18.04
CA ASN A 50 -10.73 -9.23 17.54
C ASN A 50 -12.04 -9.99 17.77
N GLU A 51 -12.97 -9.46 18.55
CA GLU A 51 -14.28 -10.07 18.83
C GLU A 51 -15.39 -9.46 17.98
N SER A 52 -15.31 -8.16 17.70
CA SER A 52 -16.28 -7.39 16.91
C SER A 52 -16.06 -7.45 15.40
N CYS A 53 -14.87 -7.88 14.93
CA CYS A 53 -14.63 -8.18 13.52
C CYS A 53 -14.20 -9.62 13.28
N HIS A 54 -15.09 -10.44 12.72
CA HIS A 54 -14.79 -11.83 12.35
C HIS A 54 -14.01 -11.98 11.04
N TRP A 55 -13.83 -10.88 10.28
CA TRP A 55 -13.07 -10.86 9.02
C TRP A 55 -11.55 -10.81 9.20
N ILE A 56 -11.05 -10.66 10.43
CA ILE A 56 -9.61 -10.64 10.70
C ILE A 56 -9.04 -12.04 10.49
N ILE A 57 -8.13 -12.17 9.53
CA ILE A 57 -7.39 -13.42 9.33
C ILE A 57 -6.33 -13.62 10.41
N ASP A 58 -6.00 -14.89 10.68
CA ASP A 58 -5.07 -15.26 11.75
C ASP A 58 -3.73 -14.51 11.68
N GLN A 59 -3.16 -14.34 10.49
CA GLN A 59 -1.87 -13.68 10.29
C GLN A 59 -1.83 -12.22 10.76
N GLN A 60 -3.00 -11.58 10.89
CA GLN A 60 -3.15 -10.18 11.29
C GLN A 60 -3.81 -10.03 12.66
N ASN A 61 -4.33 -11.12 13.26
CA ASN A 61 -5.03 -11.10 14.53
C ASN A 61 -4.07 -11.22 15.71
N CYS A 62 -3.28 -10.17 15.93
CA CYS A 62 -2.19 -10.19 16.91
C CYS A 62 -2.66 -10.46 18.34
N MET A 63 -3.81 -9.92 18.72
CA MET A 63 -4.38 -10.10 20.06
C MET A 63 -4.82 -11.55 20.30
N LYS A 64 -5.43 -12.20 19.30
CA LYS A 64 -5.82 -13.63 19.37
C LYS A 64 -4.65 -14.54 19.67
N PHE A 65 -3.44 -14.21 19.19
CA PHE A 65 -2.24 -15.01 19.39
C PHE A 65 -1.36 -14.54 20.56
N GLY A 66 -1.93 -13.76 21.47
CA GLY A 66 -1.33 -13.48 22.78
C GLY A 66 -0.32 -12.34 22.78
N ARG A 67 -0.43 -11.39 21.82
CA ARG A 67 0.24 -10.10 21.93
C ARG A 67 -0.30 -9.35 23.17
N THR A 68 0.60 -8.92 24.05
CA THR A 68 0.23 -8.32 25.35
C THR A 68 0.34 -6.80 25.37
N ASP A 69 1.17 -6.20 24.52
CA ASP A 69 1.23 -4.75 24.39
C ASP A 69 0.08 -4.23 23.52
N SER A 70 -0.73 -3.31 24.05
CA SER A 70 -1.90 -2.74 23.35
C SER A 70 -1.71 -1.26 22.97
N GLU A 71 -0.65 -0.61 23.44
CA GLU A 71 -0.40 0.83 23.21
C GLU A 71 -0.38 1.20 21.72
N PHE A 72 0.03 0.29 20.83
CA PHE A 72 0.04 0.50 19.39
C PHE A 72 -1.36 0.78 18.80
N LEU A 73 -2.43 0.35 19.49
CA LEU A 73 -3.82 0.59 19.11
C LEU A 73 -4.32 2.00 19.45
N HIS A 74 -3.62 2.70 20.34
CA HIS A 74 -4.01 4.01 20.86
C HIS A 74 -3.28 5.16 20.16
N TRP A 75 -2.92 4.99 18.88
CA TRP A 75 -2.27 6.03 18.09
C TRP A 75 -3.12 6.43 16.91
N ARG A 76 -3.28 7.75 16.73
CA ARG A 76 -4.00 8.33 15.61
C ARG A 76 -3.17 9.37 14.89
N TRP A 77 -3.29 9.43 13.57
CA TRP A 77 -2.62 10.43 12.77
C TRP A 77 -3.34 11.78 12.86
N LYS A 78 -2.60 12.84 13.22
CA LYS A 78 -3.08 14.22 13.25
C LYS A 78 -2.35 15.04 12.19
N PRO A 79 -3.03 15.46 11.10
CA PRO A 79 -2.42 16.37 10.13
C PRO A 79 -2.07 17.72 10.75
N ASN A 80 -1.07 18.40 10.20
CA ASN A 80 -0.59 19.69 10.70
C ASN A 80 -1.55 20.85 10.43
N GLU A 81 -2.25 20.80 9.28
CA GLU A 81 -2.97 21.95 8.72
C GLU A 81 -4.49 21.81 8.81
N CYS A 82 -4.99 20.62 9.18
CA CYS A 82 -6.42 20.36 9.30
C CYS A 82 -6.72 19.14 10.16
N ASP A 83 -8.00 18.96 10.47
CA ASP A 83 -8.48 17.79 11.17
C ASP A 83 -8.83 16.66 10.18
N LEU A 84 -8.34 15.46 10.50
CA LEU A 84 -8.83 14.23 9.92
C LEU A 84 -10.02 13.75 10.78
N PRO A 85 -11.26 13.72 10.28
CA PRO A 85 -12.40 13.25 11.05
C PRO A 85 -12.30 11.74 11.31
N LEU A 86 -12.90 11.27 12.41
CA LEU A 86 -12.97 9.85 12.72
C LEU A 86 -13.63 9.07 11.57
N PHE A 87 -13.21 7.81 11.40
CA PHE A 87 -13.87 6.92 10.48
C PHE A 87 -15.32 6.70 10.91
N ASP A 88 -16.24 6.83 9.95
CA ASP A 88 -17.66 6.64 10.17
C ASP A 88 -18.15 5.69 9.09
N ALA A 89 -18.38 4.44 9.49
CA ALA A 89 -18.70 3.33 8.61
C ALA A 89 -19.98 3.58 7.79
N THR A 90 -21.03 4.11 8.42
CA THR A 90 -22.29 4.45 7.76
C THR A 90 -22.07 5.55 6.71
N LYS A 91 -21.33 6.60 7.05
CA LYS A 91 -21.00 7.66 6.09
C LYS A 91 -20.09 7.16 4.97
N PHE A 92 -19.16 6.23 5.25
CA PHE A 92 -18.33 5.60 4.22
C PHE A 92 -19.20 4.82 3.23
N LEU A 93 -20.05 3.92 3.73
CA LEU A 93 -20.95 3.11 2.92
C LEU A 93 -21.90 3.98 2.09
N ASN A 94 -22.39 5.09 2.63
CA ASN A 94 -23.17 6.07 1.86
C ASN A 94 -22.36 6.75 0.74
N VAL A 95 -21.08 7.07 0.96
CA VAL A 95 -20.21 7.64 -0.07
C VAL A 95 -19.96 6.67 -1.22
N VAL A 96 -19.89 5.37 -0.93
CA VAL A 96 -19.64 4.29 -1.90
C VAL A 96 -20.91 3.55 -2.35
N LYS A 97 -22.09 4.04 -1.97
CA LYS A 97 -23.38 3.44 -2.33
C LYS A 97 -23.52 3.31 -3.84
N GLY A 98 -23.90 2.11 -4.30
CA GLY A 98 -24.06 1.79 -5.71
C GLY A 98 -22.75 1.72 -6.51
N LYS A 99 -21.60 1.59 -5.84
CA LYS A 99 -20.28 1.53 -6.48
C LYS A 99 -19.61 0.19 -6.29
N LYS A 100 -18.59 -0.06 -7.09
CA LYS A 100 -17.66 -1.18 -6.94
C LYS A 100 -16.25 -0.64 -6.66
N MET A 101 -15.63 -1.11 -5.59
CA MET A 101 -14.27 -0.78 -5.17
C MET A 101 -13.38 -2.02 -5.24
N VAL A 102 -12.15 -1.86 -5.73
CA VAL A 102 -11.19 -2.95 -5.82
C VAL A 102 -9.81 -2.54 -5.35
N PHE A 103 -9.17 -3.44 -4.59
CA PHE A 103 -7.77 -3.40 -4.25
C PHE A 103 -7.00 -4.29 -5.24
N VAL A 104 -6.00 -3.73 -5.91
CA VAL A 104 -5.15 -4.44 -6.89
C VAL A 104 -3.72 -4.40 -6.39
N GLY A 105 -3.10 -5.56 -6.21
CA GLY A 105 -1.72 -5.62 -5.76
C GLY A 105 -1.33 -6.84 -4.93
N ASP A 106 -0.46 -6.61 -3.94
CA ASP A 106 0.09 -7.64 -3.08
C ASP A 106 -0.68 -7.83 -1.76
N SER A 107 -0.11 -8.64 -0.87
CA SER A 107 -0.69 -8.98 0.43
C SER A 107 -0.85 -7.78 1.37
N VAL A 108 -0.05 -6.73 1.22
CA VAL A 108 -0.21 -5.50 2.01
C VAL A 108 -1.38 -4.68 1.47
N GLY A 109 -1.61 -4.71 0.15
CA GLY A 109 -2.85 -4.20 -0.46
C GLY A 109 -4.09 -4.91 0.10
N ARG A 110 -4.05 -6.24 0.19
CA ARG A 110 -5.12 -7.05 0.81
C ARG A 110 -5.30 -6.72 2.30
N ASN A 111 -4.22 -6.48 3.05
CA ASN A 111 -4.27 -6.07 4.45
C ASN A 111 -5.07 -4.76 4.64
N GLN A 112 -4.93 -3.79 3.71
CA GLN A 112 -5.76 -2.58 3.71
C GLN A 112 -7.25 -2.88 3.49
N MET A 113 -7.58 -3.77 2.55
CA MET A 113 -8.96 -4.19 2.29
C MET A 113 -9.56 -4.90 3.52
N GLN A 114 -8.78 -5.72 4.21
CA GLN A 114 -9.23 -6.44 5.41
C GLN A 114 -9.50 -5.50 6.58
N SER A 115 -8.63 -4.49 6.78
CA SER A 115 -8.93 -3.37 7.68
C SER A 115 -10.27 -2.71 7.31
N LEU A 116 -10.52 -2.46 6.01
CA LEU A 116 -11.78 -1.84 5.58
C LEU A 116 -13.00 -2.73 5.86
N LEU A 117 -12.91 -4.05 5.69
CA LEU A 117 -13.98 -4.98 6.07
C LEU A 117 -14.34 -4.83 7.56
N CYS A 118 -13.33 -4.76 8.43
CA CYS A 118 -13.54 -4.60 9.87
C CYS A 118 -14.05 -3.23 10.27
N LEU A 119 -13.55 -2.16 9.64
CA LEU A 119 -14.07 -0.82 9.87
C LEU A 119 -15.56 -0.71 9.50
N LEU A 120 -16.04 -1.55 8.57
CA LEU A 120 -17.42 -1.55 8.10
C LEU A 120 -18.35 -2.51 8.87
N SER A 121 -17.80 -3.52 9.56
CA SER A 121 -18.59 -4.60 10.20
C SER A 121 -19.64 -4.08 11.18
N HIS A 122 -19.34 -2.99 11.89
CA HIS A 122 -20.26 -2.36 12.83
C HIS A 122 -21.49 -1.70 12.19
N ALA A 123 -21.42 -1.34 10.91
CA ALA A 123 -22.51 -0.69 10.20
C ALA A 123 -23.26 -1.62 9.24
N SER A 124 -22.58 -2.59 8.64
CA SER A 124 -23.18 -3.57 7.76
C SER A 124 -22.24 -4.75 7.58
N GLU A 125 -22.78 -5.97 7.64
CA GLU A 125 -22.05 -7.18 7.28
C GLU A 125 -22.16 -7.45 5.77
N PRO A 126 -21.06 -7.80 5.09
CA PRO A 126 -21.11 -8.19 3.69
C PRO A 126 -21.35 -9.69 3.50
N GLU A 127 -21.92 -10.04 2.35
CA GLU A 127 -21.94 -11.40 1.82
C GLU A 127 -20.64 -11.68 1.04
N ASP A 128 -19.94 -12.80 1.33
CA ASP A 128 -18.88 -13.28 0.45
C ASP A 128 -19.51 -13.89 -0.82
N ILE A 129 -19.26 -13.26 -1.96
CA ILE A 129 -19.76 -13.69 -3.27
C ILE A 129 -18.62 -14.11 -4.22
N SER A 130 -17.45 -14.43 -3.68
CA SER A 130 -16.23 -14.73 -4.45
C SER A 130 -16.45 -15.87 -5.46
N LEU A 131 -17.12 -16.95 -5.05
CA LEU A 131 -17.39 -18.12 -5.90
C LEU A 131 -18.24 -17.81 -7.14
N LYS A 132 -18.93 -16.66 -7.19
CA LYS A 132 -19.66 -16.21 -8.39
C LYS A 132 -18.72 -15.66 -9.48
N TYR A 133 -17.46 -15.39 -9.16
CA TYR A 133 -16.51 -14.69 -10.04
C TYR A 133 -15.15 -15.37 -10.20
N THR A 134 -14.81 -16.34 -9.35
CA THR A 134 -13.52 -17.02 -9.36
C THR A 134 -13.63 -18.41 -8.75
N THR A 135 -12.77 -19.32 -9.20
CA THR A 135 -12.50 -20.60 -8.53
C THR A 135 -11.31 -20.49 -7.56
N ASP A 136 -10.59 -19.37 -7.60
CA ASP A 136 -9.42 -19.08 -6.77
C ASP A 136 -9.76 -17.96 -5.79
N GLU A 137 -10.47 -18.33 -4.72
CA GLU A 137 -10.90 -17.42 -3.66
C GLU A 137 -9.76 -16.99 -2.72
N THR A 138 -8.61 -17.67 -2.79
CA THR A 138 -7.43 -17.30 -1.99
C THR A 138 -6.84 -15.98 -2.48
N TYR A 139 -6.75 -15.82 -3.80
CA TYR A 139 -6.15 -14.67 -4.44
C TYR A 139 -7.19 -13.63 -4.88
N PHE A 140 -8.41 -14.05 -5.21
CA PHE A 140 -9.47 -13.14 -5.68
C PHE A 140 -10.67 -13.20 -4.76
N ARG A 141 -10.97 -12.09 -4.07
CA ARG A 141 -12.10 -12.00 -3.14
C ARG A 141 -13.09 -10.95 -3.59
N ARG A 142 -14.37 -11.18 -3.30
CA ARG A 142 -15.44 -10.21 -3.54
C ARG A 142 -16.54 -10.31 -2.49
N PHE A 143 -16.83 -9.15 -1.90
CA PHE A 143 -17.80 -8.97 -0.83
C PHE A 143 -18.87 -7.99 -1.27
N TYR A 144 -20.13 -8.27 -0.93
CA TYR A 144 -21.27 -7.45 -1.32
C TYR A 144 -22.08 -6.98 -0.12
N TYR A 145 -22.26 -5.67 -0.03
CA TYR A 145 -23.07 -5.01 0.98
C TYR A 145 -24.44 -4.69 0.39
N THR A 146 -25.41 -5.56 0.66
CA THR A 146 -26.74 -5.54 0.04
C THR A 146 -27.47 -4.20 0.25
N GLU A 147 -27.47 -3.67 1.47
CA GLU A 147 -28.17 -2.40 1.81
C GLU A 147 -27.63 -1.17 1.06
N TYR A 148 -26.36 -1.22 0.67
CA TYR A 148 -25.66 -0.13 0.01
C TYR A 148 -25.43 -0.40 -1.48
N ASN A 149 -25.81 -1.58 -1.99
CA ASN A 149 -25.44 -2.03 -3.33
C ASN A 149 -23.96 -1.75 -3.62
N PHE A 150 -23.10 -2.05 -2.65
CA PHE A 150 -21.67 -1.76 -2.70
C PHE A 150 -20.89 -3.06 -2.81
N THR A 151 -19.95 -3.13 -3.75
CA THR A 151 -19.04 -4.27 -3.89
C THR A 151 -17.64 -3.87 -3.49
N LEU A 152 -17.01 -4.66 -2.63
CA LEU A 152 -15.61 -4.56 -2.26
C LEU A 152 -14.86 -5.80 -2.77
N ALA A 153 -13.72 -5.62 -3.44
CA ALA A 153 -12.98 -6.74 -4.01
C ALA A 153 -11.46 -6.61 -3.85
N ASN A 154 -10.78 -7.75 -3.95
CA ASN A 154 -9.33 -7.84 -4.11
C ASN A 154 -8.99 -8.59 -5.40
N LEU A 155 -8.08 -8.04 -6.20
CA LEU A 155 -7.45 -8.69 -7.35
C LEU A 155 -5.95 -8.84 -7.06
N TRP A 156 -5.53 -10.06 -6.73
CA TRP A 156 -4.13 -10.36 -6.49
C TRP A 156 -3.30 -10.16 -7.76
N SER A 157 -2.32 -9.28 -7.67
CA SER A 157 -1.31 -9.06 -8.70
C SER A 157 -0.08 -8.40 -8.07
N PRO A 158 0.79 -9.17 -7.38
CA PRO A 158 1.88 -8.62 -6.59
C PRO A 158 2.94 -7.89 -7.43
N TYR A 159 2.96 -8.16 -8.73
CA TYR A 159 3.86 -7.53 -9.70
C TYR A 159 3.14 -6.62 -10.71
N PHE A 160 1.81 -6.61 -10.77
CA PHE A 160 0.96 -5.98 -11.81
C PHE A 160 1.15 -6.46 -13.24
N VAL A 161 2.36 -6.86 -13.61
CA VAL A 161 2.70 -7.40 -14.92
C VAL A 161 2.56 -8.91 -14.93
N LYS A 162 2.35 -9.46 -16.12
CA LYS A 162 2.32 -10.90 -16.31
C LYS A 162 3.56 -11.51 -15.70
N SER A 163 3.35 -12.52 -14.86
CA SER A 163 4.43 -13.19 -14.17
C SER A 163 4.19 -14.68 -14.09
N SER A 164 5.28 -15.45 -14.05
CA SER A 164 5.23 -16.90 -13.88
C SER A 164 6.47 -17.35 -13.12
N ASP A 165 6.34 -18.46 -12.41
CA ASP A 165 7.50 -19.10 -11.80
C ASP A 165 8.49 -19.52 -12.92
N ASP A 166 9.80 -19.36 -12.68
CA ASP A 166 10.83 -19.87 -13.60
C ASP A 166 10.91 -21.40 -13.54
N ASP A 167 10.60 -21.97 -12.38
CA ASP A 167 10.54 -23.42 -12.14
C ASP A 167 9.13 -23.94 -12.44
N ILE A 168 9.04 -24.90 -13.38
CA ILE A 168 7.79 -25.53 -13.80
C ILE A 168 7.16 -26.35 -12.66
N ASN A 169 7.98 -26.82 -11.71
CA ASN A 169 7.54 -27.56 -10.53
C ASN A 169 7.46 -26.65 -9.27
N GLY A 170 7.76 -25.36 -9.43
CA GLY A 170 8.09 -24.46 -8.33
C GLY A 170 6.89 -23.74 -7.73
N HIS A 171 6.76 -23.86 -6.41
CA HIS A 171 5.96 -22.97 -5.54
C HIS A 171 6.78 -22.51 -4.31
N SER A 172 8.11 -22.56 -4.39
CA SER A 172 8.96 -22.24 -3.24
C SER A 172 9.02 -20.73 -2.97
N TYR A 173 9.17 -20.36 -1.70
CA TYR A 173 9.29 -18.96 -1.28
C TYR A 173 10.46 -18.23 -1.97
N ASN A 174 11.51 -18.96 -2.36
CA ASN A 174 12.71 -18.41 -2.99
C ASN A 174 12.75 -18.60 -4.52
N SER A 175 11.65 -19.05 -5.14
CA SER A 175 11.66 -19.25 -6.58
C SER A 175 11.87 -17.94 -7.34
N ILE A 176 12.62 -18.04 -8.43
CA ILE A 176 12.88 -16.92 -9.33
C ILE A 176 11.61 -16.70 -10.15
N MET A 177 11.09 -15.47 -10.16
CA MET A 177 9.90 -15.13 -10.96
C MET A 177 10.31 -14.49 -12.29
N LYS A 178 9.67 -14.90 -13.38
CA LYS A 178 9.71 -14.20 -14.68
C LYS A 178 8.69 -13.07 -14.68
N LEU A 179 9.11 -11.85 -15.00
CA LEU A 179 8.24 -10.67 -15.13
C LEU A 179 8.31 -10.13 -16.56
N TYR A 180 7.17 -10.09 -17.24
CA TYR A 180 7.04 -9.51 -18.58
C TYR A 180 6.67 -8.03 -18.45
N LEU A 181 7.67 -7.16 -18.35
CA LEU A 181 7.54 -5.79 -17.85
C LEU A 181 6.67 -4.87 -18.72
N ASP A 182 6.39 -5.26 -19.96
CA ASP A 182 5.57 -4.55 -20.94
C ASP A 182 4.15 -5.14 -21.10
N GLU A 183 3.85 -6.27 -20.46
CA GLU A 183 2.56 -6.98 -20.48
C GLU A 183 1.88 -6.88 -19.11
N ALA A 184 0.70 -6.24 -19.03
CA ALA A 184 -0.09 -6.28 -17.79
C ALA A 184 -0.65 -7.69 -17.56
N ASP A 185 -0.77 -8.09 -16.30
CA ASP A 185 -1.37 -9.37 -15.97
C ASP A 185 -2.89 -9.33 -16.20
N GLU A 186 -3.38 -10.20 -17.09
CA GLU A 186 -4.79 -10.31 -17.43
C GLU A 186 -5.67 -10.66 -16.22
N ALA A 187 -5.11 -11.28 -15.17
CA ALA A 187 -5.85 -11.66 -13.97
C ALA A 187 -6.53 -10.47 -13.27
N TRP A 188 -5.92 -9.27 -13.35
CA TRP A 188 -6.54 -8.03 -12.88
C TRP A 188 -6.95 -7.12 -14.05
N ALA A 189 -6.15 -7.03 -15.11
CA ALA A 189 -6.35 -6.05 -16.19
C ALA A 189 -7.67 -6.28 -16.93
N SER A 190 -8.08 -7.54 -17.12
CA SER A 190 -9.35 -7.88 -17.76
C SER A 190 -10.59 -7.57 -16.92
N LYS A 191 -10.42 -7.42 -15.58
CA LYS A 191 -11.52 -7.28 -14.61
C LYS A 191 -11.67 -5.87 -14.07
N VAL A 192 -10.60 -5.08 -14.04
CA VAL A 192 -10.55 -3.80 -13.32
C VAL A 192 -11.48 -2.73 -13.91
N GLU A 193 -11.84 -2.83 -15.19
CA GLU A 193 -12.74 -1.88 -15.86
C GLU A 193 -14.18 -1.93 -15.30
N ASP A 194 -14.57 -3.02 -14.62
CA ASP A 194 -15.87 -3.17 -13.98
C ASP A 194 -16.01 -2.38 -12.66
N PHE A 195 -14.94 -1.72 -12.20
CA PHE A 195 -14.90 -1.03 -10.91
C PHE A 195 -14.90 0.50 -11.05
N ASP A 196 -15.51 1.17 -10.08
CA ASP A 196 -15.58 2.63 -10.00
C ASP A 196 -14.42 3.25 -9.22
N ILE A 197 -13.85 2.48 -8.30
CA ILE A 197 -12.78 2.91 -7.41
C ILE A 197 -11.69 1.83 -7.41
N VAL A 198 -10.50 2.18 -7.86
CA VAL A 198 -9.35 1.27 -7.92
C VAL A 198 -8.31 1.76 -6.94
N ILE A 199 -7.90 0.94 -5.98
CA ILE A 199 -6.77 1.19 -5.10
C ILE A 199 -5.65 0.25 -5.55
N ILE A 200 -4.55 0.82 -6.05
CA ILE A 200 -3.41 0.05 -6.55
C ILE A 200 -2.19 0.25 -5.64
N SER A 201 -1.55 -0.83 -5.21
CA SER A 201 -0.38 -0.79 -4.33
C SER A 201 0.42 -2.10 -4.35
N ALA A 202 1.74 -2.03 -4.47
CA ALA A 202 2.64 -3.18 -4.31
C ALA A 202 4.06 -2.74 -3.96
N GLY A 203 4.85 -3.65 -3.39
CA GLY A 203 6.25 -3.35 -3.06
C GLY A 203 7.10 -4.59 -2.77
N HIS A 204 6.76 -5.32 -1.73
CA HIS A 204 7.70 -6.28 -1.12
C HIS A 204 8.12 -7.42 -2.04
N TRP A 205 7.23 -7.85 -2.94
CA TRP A 205 7.50 -8.93 -3.89
C TRP A 205 8.63 -8.62 -4.86
N PHE A 206 8.91 -7.34 -5.11
CA PHE A 206 9.97 -6.93 -6.03
C PHE A 206 11.38 -7.07 -5.45
N PHE A 207 11.53 -7.32 -4.14
CA PHE A 207 12.84 -7.59 -3.52
C PHE A 207 13.31 -9.04 -3.71
N ARG A 208 12.44 -9.93 -4.23
CA ARG A 208 12.77 -11.33 -4.57
C ARG A 208 13.74 -11.40 -5.76
N PRO A 209 14.37 -12.56 -6.00
CA PRO A 209 15.04 -12.86 -7.27
C PRO A 209 14.06 -12.80 -8.45
N LEU A 210 14.36 -12.01 -9.48
CA LEU A 210 13.47 -11.79 -10.64
C LEU A 210 14.24 -11.88 -11.96
N LEU A 211 13.60 -12.40 -12.99
CA LEU A 211 14.02 -12.28 -14.40
C LEU A 211 13.12 -11.27 -15.10
N PHE A 212 13.73 -10.36 -15.86
CA PHE A 212 13.02 -9.30 -16.56
C PHE A 212 12.94 -9.60 -18.05
N TYR A 213 11.71 -9.64 -18.56
CA TYR A 213 11.41 -9.83 -19.97
C TYR A 213 10.77 -8.56 -20.54
N GLU A 214 11.18 -8.19 -21.75
CA GLU A 214 10.53 -7.15 -22.58
C GLU A 214 10.45 -7.64 -24.02
N ASN A 215 9.32 -7.43 -24.69
CA ASN A 215 9.04 -8.01 -26.00
C ASN A 215 9.31 -9.53 -26.02
N LYS A 216 9.02 -10.21 -24.89
CA LYS A 216 9.28 -11.64 -24.66
C LYS A 216 10.76 -12.06 -24.70
N GLN A 217 11.69 -11.11 -24.64
CA GLN A 217 13.14 -11.37 -24.56
C GLN A 217 13.67 -11.07 -23.16
N LEU A 218 14.57 -11.91 -22.65
CA LEU A 218 15.25 -11.68 -21.38
C LEU A 218 16.20 -10.48 -21.53
N VAL A 219 15.97 -9.42 -20.75
CA VAL A 219 16.79 -8.20 -20.77
C VAL A 219 17.73 -8.08 -19.58
N GLY A 220 17.48 -8.84 -18.51
CA GLY A 220 18.31 -8.86 -17.31
C GLY A 220 17.57 -9.44 -16.11
N CYS A 221 18.09 -9.19 -14.92
CA CYS A 221 17.52 -9.75 -13.69
C CYS A 221 17.73 -8.85 -12.46
N ASN A 222 17.19 -9.27 -11.33
CA ASN A 222 17.53 -8.76 -9.99
C ASN A 222 17.89 -9.95 -9.10
N LYS A 223 19.12 -10.00 -8.56
CA LYS A 223 19.57 -11.03 -7.60
C LYS A 223 19.26 -12.47 -8.05
N CYS A 224 19.33 -12.75 -9.34
CA CYS A 224 18.94 -14.05 -9.89
C CYS A 224 20.04 -15.12 -9.78
N GLY A 225 21.30 -14.73 -9.55
CA GLY A 225 22.42 -15.66 -9.45
C GLY A 225 22.72 -16.46 -10.72
N LYS A 226 22.18 -16.05 -11.89
CA LYS A 226 22.41 -16.74 -13.17
C LYS A 226 23.63 -16.16 -13.88
N GLU A 227 24.50 -17.04 -14.37
CA GLU A 227 25.61 -16.65 -15.25
C GLU A 227 25.09 -16.08 -16.57
N ASN A 228 25.83 -15.14 -17.16
CA ASN A 228 25.51 -14.50 -18.45
C ASN A 228 24.18 -13.73 -18.49
N VAL A 229 23.61 -13.36 -17.33
CA VAL A 229 22.44 -12.47 -17.23
C VAL A 229 22.83 -11.21 -16.46
N THR A 230 22.65 -10.03 -17.07
CA THR A 230 22.97 -8.77 -16.41
C THR A 230 22.05 -8.50 -15.22
N ASP A 231 22.61 -8.24 -14.05
CA ASP A 231 21.85 -7.73 -12.91
C ASP A 231 21.56 -6.24 -13.12
N LEU A 232 20.29 -5.92 -13.39
CA LEU A 232 19.78 -4.56 -13.59
C LEU A 232 19.31 -3.92 -12.28
N GLY A 233 19.32 -4.68 -11.18
CA GLY A 233 18.84 -4.27 -9.88
C GLY A 233 17.32 -4.19 -9.76
N HIS A 234 16.87 -4.13 -8.51
CA HIS A 234 15.47 -4.10 -8.10
C HIS A 234 14.65 -3.01 -8.81
N TYR A 235 15.18 -1.79 -8.89
CA TYR A 235 14.43 -0.63 -9.38
C TYR A 235 14.10 -0.69 -10.88
N TYR A 236 14.82 -1.49 -11.68
CA TYR A 236 14.56 -1.63 -13.11
C TYR A 236 13.17 -2.23 -13.38
N GLY A 237 12.94 -3.43 -12.85
CA GLY A 237 11.66 -4.12 -12.96
C GLY A 237 10.55 -3.38 -12.22
N TYR A 238 10.85 -2.87 -11.02
CA TYR A 238 9.89 -2.13 -10.21
C TYR A 238 9.29 -0.92 -10.92
N LYS A 239 10.16 -0.06 -11.46
CA LYS A 239 9.77 1.12 -12.24
C LYS A 239 8.90 0.77 -13.45
N LYS A 240 9.31 -0.24 -14.23
CA LYS A 240 8.60 -0.63 -15.46
C LYS A 240 7.25 -1.28 -15.16
N ALA A 241 7.16 -2.10 -14.11
CA ALA A 241 5.90 -2.70 -13.70
C ALA A 241 4.86 -1.65 -13.30
N PHE A 242 5.23 -0.66 -12.46
CA PHE A 242 4.35 0.46 -12.12
C PHE A 242 3.93 1.27 -13.35
N ARG A 243 4.88 1.56 -14.24
CA ARG A 243 4.59 2.25 -15.50
C ARG A 243 3.56 1.50 -16.34
N THR A 244 3.73 0.19 -16.51
CA THR A 244 2.83 -0.66 -17.27
C THR A 244 1.45 -0.70 -16.61
N ALA A 245 1.37 -0.88 -15.30
CA ALA A 245 0.11 -0.88 -14.55
C ALA A 245 -0.68 0.43 -14.73
N PHE A 246 -0.03 1.58 -14.55
CA PHE A 246 -0.67 2.88 -14.72
C PHE A 246 -1.06 3.15 -16.18
N ARG A 247 -0.19 2.78 -17.14
CA ARG A 247 -0.50 2.89 -18.57
C ARG A 247 -1.73 2.04 -18.94
N THR A 248 -1.85 0.83 -18.40
CA THR A 248 -3.00 -0.04 -18.60
C THR A 248 -4.27 0.62 -18.11
N LEU A 249 -4.31 1.10 -16.86
CA LEU A 249 -5.47 1.83 -16.31
C LEU A 249 -5.85 3.06 -17.13
N ILE A 250 -4.86 3.82 -17.61
CA ILE A 250 -5.09 4.99 -18.46
C ILE A 250 -5.72 4.59 -19.80
N ASN A 251 -5.36 3.43 -20.33
CA ASN A 251 -5.76 2.97 -21.67
C ASN A 251 -7.10 2.22 -21.71
N LEU A 252 -7.70 1.90 -20.57
CA LEU A 252 -9.05 1.35 -20.49
C LEU A 252 -10.07 2.34 -21.09
N ARG A 253 -10.87 1.87 -22.04
CA ARG A 253 -11.76 2.73 -22.84
C ARG A 253 -13.01 3.15 -22.07
N ARG A 254 -13.52 2.27 -21.20
CA ARG A 254 -14.77 2.46 -20.45
C ARG A 254 -14.54 2.83 -18.99
N PHE A 255 -13.29 2.79 -18.51
CA PHE A 255 -12.99 3.18 -17.13
C PHE A 255 -13.18 4.69 -16.93
N LYS A 256 -14.19 5.05 -16.13
CA LYS A 256 -14.49 6.45 -15.73
C LYS A 256 -14.34 6.67 -14.22
N GLY A 257 -13.80 5.66 -13.53
CA GLY A 257 -13.63 5.65 -12.09
C GLY A 257 -12.52 6.56 -11.59
N VAL A 258 -12.19 6.39 -10.32
CA VAL A 258 -11.04 7.02 -9.67
C VAL A 258 -10.00 5.97 -9.32
N THR A 259 -8.76 6.24 -9.70
CA THR A 259 -7.59 5.44 -9.32
C THR A 259 -6.89 6.11 -8.16
N PHE A 260 -6.76 5.39 -7.06
CA PHE A 260 -5.90 5.71 -5.93
C PHE A 260 -4.64 4.86 -6.01
N PHE A 261 -3.47 5.47 -5.94
CA PHE A 261 -2.21 4.78 -5.74
C PHE A 261 -1.78 4.96 -4.28
N ARG A 262 -1.59 3.87 -3.55
CA ARG A 262 -1.05 3.90 -2.18
C ARG A 262 0.45 3.61 -2.22
N THR A 263 1.24 4.52 -1.65
CA THR A 263 2.71 4.45 -1.69
C THR A 263 3.24 3.30 -0.82
N PHE A 264 4.52 2.97 -1.01
CA PHE A 264 5.18 1.84 -0.36
C PHE A 264 4.90 1.76 1.14
N SER A 265 4.50 0.59 1.63
CA SER A 265 4.45 0.31 3.06
C SER A 265 5.82 -0.17 3.49
N PRO A 266 6.50 0.51 4.42
CA PRO A 266 7.79 0.04 4.92
C PRO A 266 7.64 -1.21 5.78
N SER A 267 8.68 -2.04 5.79
CA SER A 267 8.89 -3.11 6.78
C SER A 267 9.89 -2.66 7.82
N HIS A 268 9.74 -3.14 9.06
CA HIS A 268 10.59 -2.73 10.20
C HIS A 268 11.39 -3.90 10.79
N PHE A 269 12.14 -4.61 9.95
CA PHE A 269 13.05 -5.63 10.44
C PHE A 269 14.24 -4.98 11.19
N GLU A 270 14.41 -5.39 12.43
CA GLU A 270 15.57 -5.14 13.28
C GLU A 270 16.28 -6.47 13.58
N ASN A 271 17.54 -6.41 14.02
CA ASN A 271 18.31 -7.58 14.45
C ASN A 271 18.53 -8.67 13.38
N GLY A 272 18.30 -8.37 12.10
CA GLY A 272 18.52 -9.28 10.99
C GLY A 272 17.55 -9.05 9.84
N ASP A 273 17.83 -9.66 8.69
CA ASP A 273 16.87 -9.72 7.58
C ASP A 273 15.73 -10.69 7.90
N TRP A 274 14.64 -10.61 7.13
CA TRP A 274 13.48 -11.49 7.24
C TRP A 274 13.82 -12.99 7.28
N ASN A 275 14.90 -13.42 6.61
CA ASN A 275 15.37 -14.80 6.56
C ASN A 275 16.60 -15.09 7.46
N LYS A 276 17.02 -14.14 8.29
CA LYS A 276 18.20 -14.22 9.16
C LYS A 276 17.87 -13.94 10.62
N GLY A 277 16.63 -14.22 11.04
CA GLY A 277 16.18 -14.02 12.42
C GLY A 277 15.77 -12.59 12.76
N GLY A 278 15.55 -11.72 11.75
CA GLY A 278 15.03 -10.38 11.95
C GLY A 278 13.68 -10.38 12.69
N ASN A 279 13.42 -9.32 13.44
CA ASN A 279 12.20 -9.14 14.24
C ASN A 279 11.78 -7.66 14.31
N CYS A 280 10.62 -7.39 14.90
CA CYS A 280 10.05 -6.05 15.05
C CYS A 280 9.38 -5.93 16.41
N ILE A 281 10.19 -5.96 17.48
CA ILE A 281 9.71 -6.04 18.86
C ILE A 281 9.35 -4.69 19.49
N ARG A 282 9.44 -3.59 18.74
CA ARG A 282 9.11 -2.26 19.25
C ARG A 282 7.62 -2.19 19.61
N THR A 283 7.31 -1.48 20.68
CA THR A 283 5.94 -1.31 21.20
C THR A 283 5.47 0.14 21.16
N LYS A 284 6.28 1.05 20.59
CA LYS A 284 5.96 2.47 20.43
C LYS A 284 6.37 2.97 19.04
N PRO A 285 5.69 4.00 18.52
CA PRO A 285 6.09 4.69 17.30
C PRO A 285 7.48 5.29 17.40
N PHE A 286 8.12 5.50 16.25
CA PHE A 286 9.25 6.41 16.15
C PHE A 286 8.76 7.86 16.22
N THR A 287 9.59 8.73 16.79
CA THR A 287 9.52 10.18 16.56
C THR A 287 10.12 10.56 15.20
N ASN A 288 9.82 11.76 14.73
CA ASN A 288 10.38 12.29 13.47
C ASN A 288 11.91 12.50 13.56
N GLU A 289 12.45 12.62 14.77
CA GLU A 289 13.87 12.75 15.03
C GLU A 289 14.60 11.41 14.98
N GLU A 290 13.94 10.33 15.44
CA GLU A 290 14.49 8.97 15.49
C GLU A 290 14.51 8.28 14.13
N MET A 291 13.55 8.59 13.26
CA MET A 291 13.38 7.90 11.98
C MET A 291 13.13 8.89 10.85
N LYS A 292 13.92 8.76 9.78
CA LYS A 292 13.81 9.59 8.58
C LYS A 292 13.63 8.69 7.36
N LEU A 293 12.88 9.18 6.38
CA LEU A 293 12.73 8.50 5.11
C LEU A 293 14.06 8.54 4.34
N ASP A 294 14.81 7.45 4.39
CA ASP A 294 16.12 7.32 3.74
C ASP A 294 16.33 5.93 3.10
N GLY A 295 17.54 5.72 2.58
CA GLY A 295 18.01 4.45 2.06
C GLY A 295 17.08 3.81 1.02
N TYR A 296 16.88 2.50 1.15
CA TYR A 296 16.06 1.75 0.18
C TYR A 296 14.57 2.15 0.23
N ILE A 297 14.08 2.62 1.37
CA ILE A 297 12.68 3.03 1.54
C ILE A 297 12.43 4.31 0.74
N LEU A 298 13.33 5.30 0.86
CA LEU A 298 13.28 6.53 0.08
C LEU A 298 13.35 6.25 -1.43
N GLU A 299 14.28 5.41 -1.87
CA GLU A 299 14.43 5.12 -3.31
C GLU A 299 13.23 4.34 -3.88
N THR A 300 12.66 3.41 -3.10
CA THR A 300 11.42 2.70 -3.47
C THR A 300 10.26 3.68 -3.58
N TYR A 301 10.06 4.53 -2.57
CA TYR A 301 9.04 5.58 -2.55
C TYR A 301 9.17 6.53 -3.75
N LEU A 302 10.36 7.10 -3.97
CA LEU A 302 10.64 8.03 -5.06
C LEU A 302 10.41 7.37 -6.42
N THR A 303 10.74 6.08 -6.57
CA THR A 303 10.51 5.35 -7.82
C THR A 303 9.01 5.26 -8.14
N GLN A 304 8.17 4.87 -7.17
CA GLN A 304 6.72 4.82 -7.42
C GLN A 304 6.12 6.20 -7.66
N VAL A 305 6.52 7.19 -6.85
CA VAL A 305 6.01 8.57 -6.95
C VAL A 305 6.36 9.20 -8.29
N LYS A 306 7.57 8.96 -8.82
CA LYS A 306 7.99 9.44 -10.14
C LYS A 306 7.10 8.85 -11.24
N GLU A 307 6.89 7.52 -11.26
CA GLU A 307 6.05 6.87 -12.27
C GLU A 307 4.58 7.27 -12.13
N PHE A 308 4.06 7.39 -10.90
CA PHE A 308 2.71 7.87 -10.67
C PHE A 308 2.51 9.32 -11.13
N LYS A 309 3.42 10.25 -10.80
CA LYS A 309 3.32 11.65 -11.24
C LYS A 309 3.38 11.77 -12.76
N ALA A 310 4.18 10.94 -13.43
CA ALA A 310 4.20 10.87 -14.90
C ALA A 310 2.84 10.37 -15.45
N ALA A 311 2.30 9.29 -14.89
CA ALA A 311 1.00 8.75 -15.27
C ALA A 311 -0.15 9.72 -15.00
N GLN A 312 -0.15 10.39 -13.84
CA GLN A 312 -1.16 11.34 -13.43
C GLN A 312 -1.27 12.52 -14.41
N LYS A 313 -0.14 13.05 -14.91
CA LYS A 313 -0.12 14.09 -15.95
C LYS A 313 -0.81 13.64 -17.23
N VAL A 314 -0.64 12.38 -17.63
CA VAL A 314 -1.30 11.81 -18.82
C VAL A 314 -2.79 11.54 -18.54
N ALA A 315 -3.11 11.00 -17.36
CA ALA A 315 -4.46 10.71 -16.92
C ALA A 315 -5.34 11.97 -16.89
N ILE A 316 -4.85 13.06 -16.33
CA ILE A 316 -5.56 14.36 -16.28
C ILE A 316 -5.92 14.85 -17.68
N LYS A 317 -5.00 14.76 -18.64
CA LYS A 317 -5.24 15.14 -20.05
C LYS A 317 -6.34 14.29 -20.70
N ARG A 318 -6.57 13.07 -20.20
CA ARG A 318 -7.64 12.17 -20.65
C ARG A 318 -8.91 12.25 -19.79
N GLY A 319 -8.99 13.19 -18.85
CA GLY A 319 -10.14 13.34 -17.95
C GLY A 319 -10.25 12.25 -16.88
N LEU A 320 -9.18 11.46 -16.65
CA LEU A 320 -9.14 10.41 -15.64
C LEU A 320 -8.67 10.96 -14.29
N LYS A 321 -9.20 10.39 -13.20
CA LYS A 321 -8.89 10.82 -11.82
C LYS A 321 -7.86 9.89 -11.21
N PHE A 322 -6.62 10.38 -11.07
CA PHE A 322 -5.53 9.68 -10.40
C PHE A 322 -5.17 10.44 -9.12
N LYS A 323 -5.29 9.79 -7.97
CA LYS A 323 -5.03 10.33 -6.63
C LYS A 323 -3.97 9.48 -5.92
N MET A 324 -3.15 10.12 -5.08
CA MET A 324 -2.13 9.42 -4.29
C MET A 324 -2.56 9.38 -2.83
N LEU A 325 -2.47 8.19 -2.22
CA LEU A 325 -2.48 7.97 -0.78
C LEU A 325 -1.01 7.90 -0.35
N ASP A 326 -0.45 9.04 0.04
CA ASP A 326 0.96 9.17 0.41
C ASP A 326 1.17 8.74 1.86
N THR A 327 1.38 7.44 2.07
CA THR A 327 1.37 6.82 3.39
C THR A 327 2.76 6.38 3.86
N THR A 328 3.80 6.46 3.02
CA THR A 328 5.08 5.80 3.31
C THR A 328 5.74 6.35 4.56
N GLU A 329 5.91 7.67 4.64
CA GLU A 329 6.55 8.32 5.79
C GLU A 329 5.71 8.18 7.06
N ILE A 330 4.38 8.21 6.93
CA ILE A 330 3.44 8.03 8.05
C ILE A 330 3.60 6.65 8.68
N MET A 331 3.70 5.62 7.85
CA MET A 331 3.83 4.23 8.30
C MET A 331 5.25 3.87 8.71
N LEU A 332 6.25 4.58 8.20
CA LEU A 332 7.65 4.45 8.63
C LEU A 332 7.82 4.74 10.12
N LEU A 333 6.94 5.56 10.69
CA LEU A 333 6.95 5.87 12.11
C LEU A 333 6.27 4.81 12.98
N ARG A 334 5.76 3.72 12.41
CA ARG A 334 4.94 2.73 13.12
C ARG A 334 5.58 1.34 13.21
N PRO A 335 6.82 1.18 13.69
CA PRO A 335 7.43 -0.14 13.84
C PRO A 335 6.65 -1.03 14.83
N ASP A 336 5.84 -0.42 15.70
CA ASP A 336 4.98 -1.04 16.69
C ASP A 336 3.74 -1.73 16.11
N GLY A 337 3.39 -1.47 14.85
CA GLY A 337 2.16 -1.98 14.25
C GLY A 337 2.22 -3.39 13.68
N HIS A 338 3.39 -4.02 13.66
CA HIS A 338 3.60 -5.30 12.97
C HIS A 338 3.22 -6.52 13.83
N PRO A 339 2.79 -7.64 13.22
CA PRO A 339 2.51 -8.87 13.95
C PRO A 339 3.72 -9.48 14.65
N ASN A 340 4.93 -9.33 14.11
CA ASN A 340 6.11 -10.04 14.57
C ASN A 340 5.83 -11.57 14.58
N ASN A 341 5.85 -12.22 15.75
CA ASN A 341 5.50 -13.63 15.92
C ASN A 341 4.02 -13.88 16.28
N PHE A 342 3.19 -12.83 16.37
CA PHE A 342 1.79 -12.92 16.79
C PHE A 342 0.80 -13.15 15.63
N GLY A 343 1.24 -13.77 14.53
CA GLY A 343 0.37 -14.10 13.37
C GLY A 343 -0.08 -15.57 13.31
N HIS A 344 0.23 -16.36 14.33
CA HIS A 344 -0.06 -17.80 14.36
C HIS A 344 -0.02 -18.34 15.80
N GLY A 345 -0.65 -19.50 16.01
CA GLY A 345 -0.59 -20.22 17.29
C GLY A 345 0.82 -20.70 17.63
N LYS A 346 1.16 -20.73 18.92
CA LYS A 346 2.48 -21.16 19.44
C LYS A 346 2.83 -22.62 19.12
N ASP A 347 1.82 -23.41 18.79
CA ASP A 347 1.91 -24.80 18.33
C ASP A 347 2.43 -24.92 16.89
N LYS A 348 2.36 -23.85 16.09
CA LYS A 348 2.90 -23.84 14.74
C LYS A 348 4.40 -23.55 14.76
N ASN A 349 5.18 -24.42 14.11
CA ASN A 349 6.62 -24.24 13.95
C ASN A 349 6.94 -23.21 12.84
N VAL A 350 6.59 -21.94 13.08
CA VAL A 350 6.91 -20.83 12.18
C VAL A 350 8.14 -20.11 12.70
N THR A 351 9.17 -20.04 11.87
CA THR A 351 10.49 -19.50 12.24
C THR A 351 10.71 -18.05 11.82
N PHE A 352 9.81 -17.48 11.01
CA PHE A 352 9.94 -16.13 10.48
C PHE A 352 8.97 -15.16 11.15
N ASN A 353 9.50 -14.02 11.63
CA ASN A 353 8.67 -12.93 12.11
C ASN A 353 8.10 -12.13 10.93
N ASP A 354 6.85 -11.70 11.07
CA ASP A 354 6.19 -10.83 10.11
C ASP A 354 6.37 -9.36 10.52
N CYS A 355 7.32 -8.71 9.85
CA CYS A 355 7.56 -7.27 9.98
C CYS A 355 7.20 -6.51 8.70
N VAL A 356 6.30 -7.09 7.89
CA VAL A 356 5.84 -6.56 6.59
C VAL A 356 4.36 -6.19 6.66
N HIS A 357 3.53 -7.08 7.17
CA HIS A 357 2.09 -6.87 7.33
C HIS A 357 1.78 -6.15 8.65
N TRP A 358 0.53 -5.77 8.83
CA TRP A 358 0.07 -4.97 9.96
C TRP A 358 -0.97 -5.74 10.76
N CYS A 359 -0.90 -5.62 12.09
CA CYS A 359 -1.96 -6.08 12.98
C CYS A 359 -3.28 -5.41 12.64
N LEU A 360 -4.38 -6.14 12.86
CA LEU A 360 -5.74 -5.62 12.85
C LEU A 360 -6.40 -5.88 14.21
N PRO A 361 -7.05 -4.86 14.82
CA PRO A 361 -6.94 -3.42 14.49
C PRO A 361 -5.49 -2.91 14.55
N GLY A 362 -5.19 -1.78 13.92
CA GLY A 362 -3.83 -1.25 13.90
C GLY A 362 -3.59 -0.08 12.95
N PRO A 363 -2.31 0.27 12.69
CA PRO A 363 -1.97 1.49 11.94
C PRO A 363 -2.49 1.53 10.50
N VAL A 364 -2.76 0.35 9.92
CA VAL A 364 -3.34 0.17 8.60
C VAL A 364 -4.75 0.78 8.46
N ASP A 365 -5.48 0.94 9.57
CA ASP A 365 -6.80 1.60 9.59
C ASP A 365 -6.74 3.05 9.11
N THR A 366 -5.63 3.74 9.41
CA THR A 366 -5.37 5.11 8.96
C THR A 366 -5.36 5.26 7.43
N TRP A 367 -4.99 4.20 6.68
CA TRP A 367 -5.05 4.24 5.21
C TRP A 367 -6.50 4.39 4.72
N ASN A 368 -7.44 3.76 5.43
CA ASN A 368 -8.86 3.83 5.12
C ASN A 368 -9.49 5.15 5.61
N GLU A 369 -8.98 5.76 6.69
CA GLU A 369 -9.31 7.15 7.07
C GLU A 369 -8.95 8.13 5.94
N PHE A 370 -7.74 8.02 5.37
CA PHE A 370 -7.32 8.86 4.25
C PHE A 370 -8.16 8.63 2.99
N LEU A 371 -8.38 7.36 2.63
CA LEU A 371 -9.22 7.00 1.49
C LEU A 371 -10.62 7.62 1.65
N PHE A 372 -11.23 7.48 2.83
CA PHE A 372 -12.54 8.03 3.12
C PHE A 372 -12.60 9.55 2.98
N TYR A 373 -11.62 10.25 3.58
CA TYR A 373 -11.53 11.70 3.50
C TYR A 373 -11.42 12.18 2.04
N MET A 374 -10.55 11.53 1.24
CA MET A 374 -10.34 11.88 -0.16
C MET A 374 -11.54 11.55 -1.07
N LEU A 375 -12.32 10.52 -0.74
CA LEU A 375 -13.57 10.20 -1.43
C LEU A 375 -14.63 11.29 -1.16
N LYS A 376 -14.78 11.74 0.09
CA LYS A 376 -15.69 12.85 0.45
C LYS A 376 -15.35 14.15 -0.27
N LEU A 377 -14.07 14.54 -0.33
CA LEU A 377 -13.64 15.75 -1.06
C LEU A 377 -13.94 15.65 -2.57
N GLY A 378 -13.86 14.44 -3.12
CA GLY A 378 -14.20 14.17 -4.52
C GLY A 378 -15.68 14.35 -4.85
N GLN A 379 -16.58 14.22 -3.87
CA GLN A 379 -18.02 14.47 -4.05
C GLN A 379 -18.34 15.98 -4.01
N LYS A 380 -17.70 16.73 -3.09
CA LYS A 380 -17.92 18.18 -2.94
C LYS A 380 -17.45 19.03 -4.13
N SER A 381 -16.57 18.48 -4.98
CA SER A 381 -16.08 19.11 -6.20
C SER A 381 -16.96 18.85 -7.43
N SER A 382 -18.12 18.21 -7.26
CA SER A 382 -19.19 18.20 -8.28
C SER A 382 -19.99 19.51 -8.18
N PRO A 383 -20.33 20.22 -9.28
CA PRO A 383 -20.98 21.54 -9.24
C PRO A 383 -22.40 21.57 -8.66
N LYS A 384 -22.88 20.49 -8.04
CA LYS A 384 -24.21 20.39 -7.45
C LYS A 384 -24.11 19.94 -6.01
N LEU A 385 -23.75 20.88 -5.14
CA LEU A 385 -24.32 21.15 -3.80
C LEU A 385 -23.30 22.01 -3.01
N GLN A 386 -23.23 23.29 -3.37
CA GLN A 386 -22.92 24.33 -2.39
C GLN A 386 -24.26 24.94 -1.98
N ARG A 387 -24.90 24.34 -0.98
CA ARG A 387 -25.87 24.97 -0.09
C ARG A 387 -25.98 24.08 1.14
N ILE A 388 -25.88 24.72 2.32
CA ILE A 388 -25.97 24.14 3.66
C ILE A 388 -24.65 23.43 4.04
N PHE A 389 -23.73 23.98 4.84
CA PHE A 389 -23.84 24.85 6.01
C PHE A 389 -22.88 26.04 5.93
#